data_AF-A0A2W5XZ30-F1
#
_entry.id   AF-A0A2W5XZ30-F1
#
_cell.length_a   1.000
_cell.length_b   1.000
_cell.length_c   1.000
_cell.angle_alpha   90.00
_cell.angle_beta   90.00
_cell.angle_gamma   90.00
#
_symmetry.space_group_name_H-M   'P 1'
#
loop_
_entity.id
_entity.type
_entity.pdbx_description
1 polymer ?
#
loop_
_entity_poly.entity_id
_entity_poly.type
_entity_poly.pdbx_seq_one_letter_code
_entity_poly.pdbx_strand_id
1 'polypeptide(L)'
;MLGLDNPIHIAFLLILLLVVFGAKRLPEMGRSLGSGLRGFKDSLSGEGHPSAGEPEQLAATAEDATAPAPAPSTVIGARAPQA
;
A
#
# COMPACT_ATOMS: atom_id res chain seq x y z
N MET A 1 -18.40 11.69 32.01
CA MET A 1 -19.03 12.37 30.86
C MET A 1 -17.97 12.48 29.77
N LEU A 2 -17.72 11.56 28.83
CA LEU A 2 -18.27 10.29 28.37
C LEU A 2 -17.06 9.33 28.32
N GLY A 3 -17.18 8.06 28.73
CA GLY A 3 -16.04 7.14 28.89
C GLY A 3 -15.28 6.70 27.62
N LEU A 4 -15.22 7.54 26.58
CA LEU A 4 -14.47 7.31 25.34
C LEU A 4 -12.96 7.51 25.52
N ASP A 5 -12.55 8.17 26.61
CA ASP A 5 -11.16 8.33 27.04
C ASP A 5 -10.55 7.03 27.61
N ASN A 6 -11.36 6.00 27.85
CA ASN A 6 -10.84 4.73 28.30
C ASN A 6 -10.20 3.97 27.12
N PRO A 7 -8.89 3.64 27.19
CA PRO A 7 -8.20 2.94 26.10
C PRO A 7 -8.83 1.59 25.77
N ILE A 8 -9.55 0.97 26.70
CA ILE A 8 -10.29 -0.28 26.48
C ILE A 8 -11.42 -0.08 25.46
N HIS A 9 -12.10 1.07 25.45
CA HIS A 9 -13.18 1.34 24.50
C HIS A 9 -12.65 1.46 23.06
N ILE A 10 -11.49 2.12 22.91
CA ILE A 10 -10.80 2.21 21.62
C ILE A 10 -10.33 0.83 21.15
N ALA A 11 -9.80 0.01 22.05
CA ALA A 11 -9.42 -1.37 21.74
C ALA A 11 -10.63 -2.20 21.27
N PHE A 12 -11.78 -2.09 21.94
CA PHE A 12 -13.02 -2.76 21.52
C PHE A 12 -13.48 -2.32 20.13
N LEU A 13 -13.42 -1.02 19.83
CA LEU A 13 -13.78 -0.50 18.50
C LEU A 13 -12.82 -1.01 17.42
N LEU A 14 -11.51 -1.03 17.70
CA LEU A 14 -10.52 -1.60 16.80
C LEU A 14 -10.76 -3.09 16.56
N ILE A 15 -11.06 -3.86 17.60
CA ILE A 15 -11.39 -5.29 17.48
C ILE A 15 -12.63 -5.47 16.59
N LEU A 16 -13.69 -4.68 16.79
CA LEU A 16 -14.89 -4.76 15.98
C LEU A 16 -14.61 -4.44 14.50
N LEU A 17 -13.82 -3.39 14.24
CA LEU A 17 -13.33 -3.10 12.89
C LEU A 17 -12.50 -4.26 12.33
N LEU A 18 -11.63 -4.85 13.15
CA LEU A 18 -10.78 -5.97 12.74
C LEU A 18 -11.59 -7.22 12.41
N VAL A 19 -12.75 -7.42 13.04
CA VAL A 19 -13.67 -8.51 12.69
C VAL A 19 -14.37 -8.25 11.35
N VAL A 20 -14.80 -7.01 11.10
CA VAL A 20 -15.51 -6.64 9.85
C VAL A 20 -14.54 -6.57 8.65
N PHE A 21 -13.41 -5.89 8.82
CA PHE A 21 -12.42 -5.69 7.76
C PHE A 21 -11.38 -6.81 7.70
N GLY A 22 -11.11 -7.50 8.81
CA GLY A 22 -10.10 -8.56 8.93
C GLY A 22 -8.76 -8.07 9.52
N ALA A 23 -8.05 -8.98 10.20
CA ALA A 23 -6.76 -8.74 10.86
C ALA A 23 -5.65 -8.21 9.94
N LYS A 24 -5.73 -8.48 8.64
CA LYS A 24 -4.74 -8.07 7.64
C LYS A 24 -5.07 -6.75 6.93
N ARG A 25 -6.36 -6.42 6.77
CA ARG A 25 -6.79 -5.26 5.96
C ARG A 25 -6.64 -3.93 6.67
N LEU A 26 -6.97 -3.88 7.97
CA LEU A 26 -6.83 -2.67 8.77
C LEU A 26 -5.38 -2.14 8.84
N PRO A 27 -4.35 -2.98 9.12
CA PRO A 27 -2.96 -2.52 9.13
C PRO A 27 -2.40 -2.26 7.73
N GLU A 28 -2.91 -2.91 6.69
CA GLU A 28 -2.54 -2.67 5.29
C GLU A 28 -3.03 -1.29 4.83
N MET A 29 -4.31 -0.99 5.07
CA MET A 29 -4.89 0.33 4.80
C MET A 29 -4.20 1.42 5.64
N GLY A 30 -3.97 1.17 6.93
CA GLY A 30 -3.24 2.08 7.82
C GLY A 30 -1.83 2.40 7.35
N ARG A 31 -1.10 1.42 6.79
CA ARG A 31 0.24 1.64 6.19
C ARG A 31 0.18 2.56 4.97
N SER A 32 -0.76 2.32 4.05
CA SER A 32 -0.93 3.17 2.85
C SER A 32 -1.33 4.61 3.19
N LEU A 33 -2.27 4.78 4.13
CA LEU A 33 -2.71 6.07 4.62
C LEU A 33 -1.60 6.77 5.42
N GLY A 34 -0.84 6.01 6.20
CA GLY A 34 0.31 6.50 6.98
C GLY A 34 1.42 7.06 6.08
N SER A 35 1.76 6.37 4.98
CA SER A 35 2.75 6.89 4.01
C SER A 35 2.31 8.19 3.35
N GLY A 36 1.03 8.31 2.98
CA GLY A 36 0.48 9.54 2.41
C GLY A 36 0.47 10.69 3.42
N LEU A 37 0.03 10.42 4.65
CA LEU A 37 0.01 11.42 5.73
C LEU A 37 1.43 11.83 6.14
N ARG A 38 2.40 10.90 6.07
CA ARG A 38 3.81 11.20 6.34
C ARG A 38 4.37 12.18 5.31
N GLY A 39 4.17 11.93 4.02
CA GLY A 39 4.58 12.86 2.95
C GLY A 39 3.87 14.21 3.04
N PHE A 40 2.58 14.20 3.42
CA PHE A 40 1.82 15.42 3.68
C PHE A 40 2.43 16.22 4.85
N LYS A 41 2.69 15.56 5.99
CA LYS A 41 3.34 16.18 7.15
C LYS A 41 4.71 16.73 6.79
N ASP A 42 5.52 15.98 6.05
CA ASP A 42 6.87 16.39 5.68
C ASP A 42 6.85 17.61 4.73
N SER A 43 5.84 17.72 3.86
CA SER A 43 5.61 18.90 3.02
C SER A 43 5.14 20.12 3.82
N LEU A 44 4.32 19.92 4.86
CA LEU A 44 3.88 21.00 5.76
C LEU A 44 4.98 21.46 6.72
N SER A 45 5.79 20.53 7.22
CA SER A 45 6.87 20.80 8.18
C SER A 45 8.11 21.42 7.53
N GLY A 46 8.24 21.37 6.20
CA GLY A 46 9.42 21.90 5.48
C GLY A 46 10.72 21.13 5.76
N GLU A 47 10.64 20.05 6.54
CA GLU A 47 11.76 19.18 6.93
C GLU A 47 11.95 18.07 5.90
N GLY A 48 12.46 18.42 4.72
CA GLY A 48 12.83 17.48 3.67
C GLY A 48 14.14 16.73 3.96
N HIS A 49 14.21 15.97 5.05
CA HIS A 49 15.31 15.02 5.29
C HIS A 49 14.82 13.57 5.13
N PRO A 50 15.49 12.74 4.30
CA PRO A 50 15.16 11.32 4.17
C PRO A 50 15.62 10.58 5.41
N SER A 51 14.77 10.51 6.44
CA SER A 51 14.99 9.54 7.52
C SER A 51 14.47 8.19 7.05
N ALA A 52 15.43 7.40 6.56
CA ALA A 52 15.33 6.02 6.16
C ALA A 52 14.60 5.18 7.21
N GLY A 53 13.51 4.58 6.76
CA GLY A 53 12.95 3.36 7.33
C GLY A 53 12.81 2.37 6.20
N GLU A 54 13.94 1.98 5.60
CA GLU A 54 14.02 0.74 4.82
C GLU A 54 13.97 -0.42 5.83
N PRO A 55 12.87 -1.20 5.94
CA PRO A 55 13.03 -2.61 6.20
C PRO A 55 13.65 -3.18 4.93
N GLU A 56 14.97 -3.30 5.00
CA GLU A 56 15.76 -4.34 4.37
C GLU A 56 14.90 -5.40 3.67
N GLN A 57 15.01 -5.37 2.35
CA GLN A 57 15.05 -6.49 1.44
C GLN A 57 15.45 -7.82 2.12
N LEU A 58 14.53 -8.47 2.85
CA LEU A 58 14.59 -9.87 3.30
C LEU A 58 13.30 -10.58 2.88
N ALA A 59 13.14 -10.78 1.58
CA ALA A 59 12.39 -11.89 1.01
C ALA A 59 12.54 -11.88 -0.53
N ALA A 60 13.78 -11.95 -1.02
CA ALA A 60 13.99 -12.56 -2.32
C ALA A 60 14.10 -14.08 -2.10
N THR A 61 13.28 -14.83 -2.84
CA THR A 61 13.40 -16.27 -3.15
C THR A 61 12.66 -17.26 -2.24
N ALA A 62 11.40 -17.48 -2.58
CA ALA A 62 10.79 -18.80 -2.76
C ALA A 62 9.69 -18.60 -3.83
N GLU A 63 10.06 -18.68 -5.11
CA GLU A 63 9.68 -19.83 -5.96
C GLU A 63 8.19 -20.16 -5.89
N ASP A 64 7.39 -19.54 -6.76
CA ASP A 64 6.65 -20.27 -7.80
C ASP A 64 5.90 -19.24 -8.67
N ALA A 65 6.60 -18.71 -9.67
CA ALA A 65 5.97 -18.05 -10.80
C ALA A 65 6.64 -18.62 -12.03
N THR A 66 6.10 -19.75 -12.48
CA THR A 66 6.29 -20.27 -13.83
C THR A 66 6.20 -19.12 -14.83
N ALA A 67 7.34 -18.70 -15.37
CA ALA A 67 7.43 -18.12 -16.69
C ALA A 67 7.68 -19.29 -17.65
N PRO A 68 6.92 -19.41 -18.74
CA PRO A 68 7.33 -18.65 -19.92
C PRO A 68 6.16 -18.22 -20.82
N ALA A 69 6.20 -16.98 -21.33
CA ALA A 69 6.23 -16.74 -22.78
C ALA A 69 6.17 -15.24 -23.09
N PRO A 70 7.14 -14.70 -23.86
CA PRO A 70 7.16 -13.33 -24.34
C PRO A 70 6.26 -13.20 -25.58
N ALA A 71 5.48 -12.13 -25.67
CA ALA A 71 4.92 -11.67 -26.95
C ALA A 71 4.76 -10.14 -26.93
N PRO A 72 5.79 -9.38 -27.31
CA PRO A 72 5.63 -7.97 -27.64
C PRO A 72 4.96 -7.89 -29.02
N SER A 73 3.64 -7.75 -29.07
CA SER A 73 2.96 -7.35 -30.31
C SER A 73 3.06 -5.84 -30.47
N THR A 74 4.26 -5.36 -30.78
CA THR A 74 4.49 -4.04 -31.37
C THR A 74 4.37 -4.16 -32.89
N VAL A 75 3.59 -3.24 -33.45
CA VAL A 75 3.69 -2.68 -34.80
C VAL A 75 3.40 -3.59 -36.01
N ILE A 76 2.33 -3.27 -36.74
CA ILE A 76 2.32 -2.89 -38.18
C ILE A 76 0.84 -2.86 -38.62
N GLY A 77 0.22 -1.70 -38.43
CA GLY A 77 -1.06 -1.32 -39.02
C GLY A 77 -0.86 -0.27 -40.10
N ALA A 78 0.14 -0.46 -40.96
CA ALA A 78 0.35 0.35 -42.15
C ALA A 78 0.10 -0.56 -43.37
N ARG A 79 -1.16 -0.62 -43.83
CA ARG A 79 -1.46 -1.06 -45.20
C ARG A 79 -2.73 -0.40 -45.75
N ALA A 80 -2.47 0.50 -46.70
CA ALA A 80 -3.24 0.89 -47.87
C ALA A 80 -4.40 1.91 -47.73
N PRO A 81 -4.32 3.04 -48.47
CA PRO A 81 -5.51 3.76 -48.92
C PRO A 81 -6.20 2.89 -49.99
N GLN A 82 -7.51 2.64 -49.86
CA GLN A 82 -8.29 1.96 -50.89
C GLN A 82 -9.02 3.00 -51.75
N ALA A 83 -9.06 2.66 -53.04
CA ALA A 83 -9.38 3.47 -54.21
C ALA A 83 -10.79 4.06 -54.24
#